data_AF-A0A0Q1AEK3-F1
#
_entry.id   AF-A0A0Q1AEK3-F1
#
_cell.length_a   1.000
_cell.length_b   1.000
_cell.length_c   1.000
_cell.angle_alpha   90.00
_cell.angle_beta   90.00
_cell.angle_gamma   90.00
#
_symmetry.space_group_name_H-M   'P 1'
#
loop_
_entity.id
_entity.type
_entity.pdbx_description
1 polymer ?
#
loop_
_entity_poly.entity_id
_entity_poly.type
_entity_poly.pdbx_seq_one_letter_code
_entity_poly.pdbx_strand_id
1 'polypeptide(L)'
;MSTGAADLRKVFLAAEQRRKMGQGTLLFVDEIHRFNRAQQDLFLPYVENGTIVLVGATTENPSFELNGALLSRCQVFVLKRLDEEAFAALIKRAEDLLGGPLPLDEEARELLIAMADGDGRYLLNMIEQVQGLPRPVERAALAAAVHKRAPLYDKSQEGHYNLISALHKAMRGSDPDAALYWLSRMLIGGEDPLFIARRITRFANEDIGLADPHAVQQALAAWDVYERLGSPEGELALAQAVVYLATAPKSIGVYSAFNKAWKAARSTGSLMPPAHILNAPTRLMKDLGYGKGYQYDPDTEKGFSGANYFPEGMERETFYQPADLGYERTIGKRLEYWERLRAEARDNPQR
;
A
#
# COMPACT_ATOMS: atom_id res chain seq x y z
N MET A 1 9.19 21.40 16.93
CA MET A 1 10.39 21.27 17.78
C MET A 1 10.61 19.79 18.01
N SER A 2 11.65 19.18 17.46
CA SER A 2 11.96 17.78 17.75
C SER A 2 12.54 17.70 19.15
N THR A 3 11.73 17.32 20.13
CA THR A 3 12.13 17.08 21.51
C THR A 3 13.15 15.94 21.51
N GLY A 4 14.42 16.26 21.80
CA GLY A 4 15.49 15.26 21.81
C GLY A 4 15.35 14.31 23.01
N ALA A 5 16.10 13.20 23.00
CA ALA A 5 16.14 12.28 24.14
C ALA A 5 16.58 12.96 25.47
N ALA A 6 17.35 14.06 25.37
CA ALA A 6 17.78 14.85 26.51
C ALA A 6 16.62 15.66 27.15
N ASP A 7 15.67 16.13 26.36
CA ASP A 7 14.53 16.91 26.86
C ASP A 7 13.52 16.02 27.58
N LEU A 8 13.27 14.82 27.06
CA LEU A 8 12.45 13.80 27.73
C LEU A 8 12.99 13.45 29.13
N ARG A 9 14.31 13.29 29.25
CA ARG A 9 14.95 13.01 30.55
C ARG A 9 14.72 14.12 31.57
N LYS A 10 14.74 15.39 31.16
CA LYS A 10 14.43 16.52 32.05
C LYS A 10 12.98 16.47 32.53
N VAL A 11 12.04 16.14 31.63
CA VAL A 11 10.62 15.98 31.97
C VAL A 11 10.42 14.85 32.98
N PHE A 12 11.09 13.71 32.78
CA PHE A 12 10.99 12.57 33.72
C PHE A 12 11.56 12.90 35.09
N LEU A 13 12.73 13.56 35.16
CA LEU A 13 13.30 14.00 36.44
C LEU A 13 12.36 14.96 37.19
N ALA A 14 11.72 15.88 36.48
CA ALA A 14 10.74 16.78 37.09
C ALA A 14 9.51 16.01 37.62
N ALA A 15 9.04 14.99 36.88
CA ALA A 15 7.94 14.13 37.31
C ALA A 15 8.30 13.30 38.55
N GLU A 16 9.52 12.78 38.64
CA GLU A 16 10.01 12.07 39.84
C GLU A 16 10.02 12.96 41.08
N GLN A 17 10.47 14.22 40.95
CA GLN A 17 10.45 15.16 42.07
C GLN A 17 9.02 15.47 42.54
N ARG A 18 8.09 15.71 41.61
CA ARG A 18 6.66 15.88 41.93
C ARG A 18 6.11 14.68 42.68
N ARG A 19 6.48 13.48 42.25
CA ARG A 19 6.03 12.25 42.89
C ARG A 19 6.57 12.08 44.30
N LYS A 20 7.84 12.42 44.56
CA LYS A 20 8.40 12.45 45.92
C LYS A 20 7.65 13.40 46.86
N MET A 21 7.04 14.45 46.29
CA MET A 21 6.17 15.40 47.00
C MET A 21 4.70 14.95 47.06
N GLY A 22 4.37 13.72 46.65
CA GLY A 22 3.01 13.18 46.67
C GLY A 22 2.13 13.64 45.51
N GLN A 23 2.68 14.29 44.47
CA GLN A 23 1.94 14.77 43.31
C GLN A 23 2.13 13.85 42.10
N GLY A 24 1.03 13.39 41.50
CA GLY A 24 1.03 12.66 40.24
C GLY A 24 1.33 13.57 39.04
N THR A 25 1.80 12.99 37.93
CA THR A 25 2.04 13.72 36.67
C THR A 25 1.36 13.01 35.50
N LEU A 26 0.49 13.73 34.77
CA LEU A 26 -0.01 13.31 33.46
C LEU A 26 0.92 13.89 32.39
N LEU A 27 1.53 13.03 31.58
CA LEU A 27 2.38 13.43 30.47
C LEU A 27 1.61 13.23 29.16
N PHE A 28 1.17 14.34 28.56
CA PHE A 28 0.56 14.32 27.24
C PHE A 28 1.64 14.45 26.16
N VAL A 29 1.63 13.52 25.21
CA VAL A 29 2.56 13.49 24.08
C VAL A 29 1.75 13.49 22.80
N ASP A 30 1.76 14.63 22.11
CA ASP A 30 1.17 14.75 20.79
C ASP A 30 2.07 14.09 19.73
N GLU A 31 1.46 13.51 18.71
CA GLU A 31 2.14 12.79 17.62
C GLU A 31 3.20 11.79 18.11
N ILE A 32 2.83 10.94 19.08
CA ILE A 32 3.75 10.01 19.75
C ILE A 32 4.49 9.06 18.78
N HIS A 33 3.92 8.80 17.60
CA HIS A 33 4.54 8.02 16.53
C HIS A 33 5.84 8.64 15.98
N ARG A 34 6.08 9.94 16.18
CA ARG A 34 7.31 10.61 15.71
C ARG A 34 8.56 10.20 16.49
N PHE A 35 8.39 9.56 17.65
CA PHE A 35 9.51 9.05 18.43
C PHE A 35 9.98 7.72 17.84
N ASN A 36 11.29 7.60 17.62
CA ASN A 36 11.87 6.31 17.23
C ASN A 36 11.79 5.30 18.40
N ARG A 37 12.00 4.01 18.10
CA ARG A 37 11.90 2.93 19.11
C ARG A 37 12.74 3.20 20.37
N ALA A 38 13.99 3.64 20.19
CA ALA A 38 14.88 3.92 21.32
C ALA A 38 14.37 5.07 22.20
N GLN A 39 13.69 6.07 21.62
CA GLN A 39 13.05 7.14 22.39
C GLN A 39 11.77 6.67 23.08
N GLN A 40 10.99 5.80 22.44
CA GLN A 40 9.79 5.19 23.05
C GLN A 40 10.14 4.29 24.25
N ASP A 41 11.27 3.58 24.20
CA ASP A 41 11.74 2.74 25.31
C ASP A 41 12.05 3.56 26.57
N LEU A 42 12.39 4.86 26.42
CA LEU A 42 12.69 5.73 27.56
C LEU A 42 11.47 5.97 28.46
N PHE A 43 10.24 5.82 27.96
CA PHE A 43 9.02 6.04 28.76
C PHE A 43 8.74 4.87 29.70
N LEU A 44 9.15 3.65 29.35
CA LEU A 44 8.74 2.41 30.02
C LEU A 44 8.99 2.43 31.54
N PRO A 45 10.19 2.77 32.05
CA PRO A 45 10.44 2.70 33.49
C PRO A 45 9.52 3.64 34.29
N TYR A 46 9.18 4.80 33.71
CA TYR A 46 8.40 5.84 34.36
C TYR A 46 6.89 5.59 34.29
N VAL A 47 6.43 4.89 33.24
CA VAL A 47 5.05 4.39 33.16
C VAL A 47 4.85 3.24 34.14
N GLU A 48 5.75 2.25 34.12
CA GLU A 48 5.68 1.05 34.97
C GLU A 48 5.72 1.36 36.45
N ASN A 49 6.65 2.25 36.86
CA ASN A 49 6.74 2.59 38.26
C ASN A 49 5.63 3.55 38.69
N GLY A 50 4.84 4.13 37.78
CA GLY A 50 3.75 5.09 38.06
C GLY A 50 4.21 6.54 38.27
N THR A 51 5.38 6.91 37.79
CA THR A 51 5.89 8.29 37.85
C THR A 51 5.12 9.22 36.92
N ILE A 52 4.71 8.68 35.77
CA ILE A 52 3.86 9.37 34.82
C ILE A 52 2.64 8.52 34.47
N VAL A 53 1.52 9.19 34.23
CA VAL A 53 0.41 8.66 33.43
C VAL A 53 0.61 9.18 32.01
N LEU A 54 0.97 8.30 31.10
CA LEU A 54 1.22 8.66 29.70
C LEU A 54 -0.10 8.71 28.92
N VAL A 55 -0.36 9.85 28.27
CA VAL A 55 -1.43 10.00 27.27
C VAL A 55 -0.78 10.37 25.94
N GLY A 56 -0.68 9.40 25.04
CA GLY A 56 -0.20 9.62 23.68
C GLY A 56 -1.35 9.90 22.73
N ALA A 57 -1.23 10.93 21.90
CA ALA A 57 -2.11 11.18 20.77
C ALA A 57 -1.39 10.86 19.47
N THR A 58 -2.11 10.26 18.53
CA THR A 58 -1.60 9.94 17.19
C THR A 58 -2.78 9.85 16.22
N THR A 59 -2.54 10.27 14.98
CA THR A 59 -3.41 10.02 13.82
C THR A 59 -3.11 8.67 13.17
N GLU A 60 -1.90 8.13 13.39
CA GLU A 60 -1.48 6.80 12.93
C GLU A 60 -2.07 5.66 13.75
N ASN A 61 -2.16 4.47 13.15
CA ASN A 61 -2.48 3.24 13.87
C ASN A 61 -1.40 2.88 14.92
N PRO A 62 -1.74 2.86 16.22
CA PRO A 62 -0.77 2.64 17.29
C PRO A 62 -0.03 1.31 17.21
N SER A 63 -0.60 0.28 16.58
CA SER A 63 0.00 -1.07 16.52
C SER A 63 1.22 -1.18 15.60
N PHE A 64 1.36 -0.28 14.64
CA PHE A 64 2.50 -0.25 13.71
C PHE A 64 3.63 0.67 14.19
N GLU A 65 3.26 1.82 14.75
CA GLU A 65 4.22 2.91 15.06
C GLU A 65 4.71 2.89 16.50
N LEU A 66 3.96 2.29 17.43
CA LEU A 66 4.40 2.12 18.82
C LEU A 66 5.10 0.78 19.02
N ASN A 67 6.15 0.77 19.85
CA ASN A 67 6.76 -0.46 20.30
C ASN A 67 5.74 -1.31 21.09
N GLY A 68 5.86 -2.63 20.99
CA GLY A 68 4.90 -3.54 21.64
C GLY A 68 4.90 -3.44 23.17
N ALA A 69 6.02 -3.02 23.77
CA ALA A 69 6.16 -2.90 25.22
C ALA A 69 5.36 -1.72 25.80
N LEU A 70 5.34 -0.59 25.11
CA LEU A 70 4.60 0.59 25.52
C LEU A 70 3.11 0.36 25.26
N LEU A 71 2.78 -0.22 24.10
CA LEU A 71 1.40 -0.56 23.76
C LEU A 71 0.77 -1.51 24.79
N SER A 72 1.53 -2.48 25.33
CA SER A 72 1.01 -3.39 26.36
C SER A 72 0.74 -2.72 27.72
N ARG A 73 1.16 -1.47 27.92
CA ARG A 73 0.98 -0.66 29.14
C ARG A 73 0.01 0.52 28.92
N CYS A 74 -0.51 0.68 27.70
CA CYS A 74 -1.43 1.74 27.34
C CYS A 74 -2.80 1.16 26.95
N GLN A 75 -3.87 1.87 27.31
CA GLN A 75 -5.19 1.62 26.75
C GLN A 75 -5.35 2.42 25.45
N VAL A 76 -5.83 1.76 24.40
CA VAL A 76 -6.06 2.39 23.09
C VAL A 76 -7.51 2.84 22.99
N PHE A 77 -7.72 4.14 22.79
CA PHE A 77 -9.03 4.72 22.50
C PHE A 77 -9.07 5.19 21.06
N VAL A 78 -10.05 4.70 20.29
CA VAL A 78 -10.26 5.15 18.91
C VAL A 78 -11.22 6.34 18.94
N LEU A 79 -10.69 7.51 18.59
CA LEU A 79 -11.50 8.72 18.42
C LEU A 79 -12.01 8.79 16.98
N LYS A 80 -13.29 9.11 16.82
CA LYS A 80 -13.90 9.35 15.51
C LYS A 80 -13.83 10.84 15.17
N ARG A 81 -13.86 11.13 13.87
CA ARG A 81 -14.09 12.48 13.35
C ARG A 81 -15.39 13.05 13.93
N LEU A 82 -15.42 14.36 14.14
CA LEU A 82 -16.60 15.05 14.64
C LEU A 82 -17.71 15.04 13.59
N ASP A 83 -18.94 14.78 14.03
CA ASP A 83 -20.13 14.88 13.21
C ASP A 83 -20.72 16.31 13.26
N GLU A 84 -21.80 16.51 12.49
CA GLU A 84 -22.47 17.81 12.39
C GLU A 84 -23.03 18.28 13.74
N GLU A 85 -23.54 17.38 14.57
CA GLU A 85 -24.04 17.70 15.92
C GLU A 85 -22.91 18.20 16.83
N ALA A 86 -21.76 17.52 16.82
CA ALA A 86 -20.58 17.94 17.57
C ALA A 86 -20.03 19.28 17.08
N PHE A 87 -20.06 19.52 15.77
CA PHE A 87 -19.67 20.82 15.20
C PHE A 87 -20.64 21.93 15.59
N ALA A 88 -21.95 21.70 15.53
CA ALA A 88 -22.94 22.68 15.99
C ALA A 88 -22.72 23.03 17.47
N ALA A 89 -22.40 22.05 18.31
CA ALA A 89 -22.06 22.26 19.71
C ALA A 89 -20.75 23.03 19.91
N LEU A 90 -19.73 22.82 19.07
CA LEU A 90 -18.48 23.58 19.09
C LEU A 90 -18.67 25.03 18.67
N ILE A 91 -19.43 25.27 17.58
CA ILE A 91 -19.73 26.63 17.12
C ILE A 91 -20.48 27.39 18.20
N LYS A 92 -21.51 26.78 18.81
CA LYS A 92 -22.26 27.41 19.89
C LYS A 92 -21.36 27.82 21.06
N ARG A 93 -20.44 26.94 21.48
CA ARG A 93 -19.46 27.27 22.54
C ARG A 93 -18.55 28.42 22.13
N ALA A 94 -18.14 28.50 20.88
CA ALA A 94 -17.35 29.61 20.38
C ALA A 94 -18.17 30.92 20.41
N GLU A 95 -19.42 30.91 19.96
CA GLU A 95 -20.33 32.06 20.00
C GLU A 95 -20.56 32.57 21.43
N ASP A 96 -20.78 31.65 22.38
CA ASP A 96 -20.93 31.97 23.80
C ASP A 96 -19.67 32.66 24.36
N LEU A 97 -18.48 32.19 23.97
CA LEU A 97 -17.19 32.79 24.38
C LEU A 97 -16.93 34.16 23.73
N LEU A 98 -17.37 34.35 22.49
CA LEU A 98 -17.22 35.60 21.74
C LEU A 98 -18.28 36.64 22.10
N GLY A 99 -19.30 36.27 22.86
CA GLY A 99 -20.38 37.16 23.29
C GLY A 99 -21.40 37.47 22.21
N GLY A 100 -21.55 36.60 21.20
CA GLY A 100 -22.53 36.76 20.14
C GLY A 100 -22.38 35.77 18.98
N PRO A 101 -23.38 35.70 18.08
CA PRO A 101 -23.36 34.78 16.96
C PRO A 101 -22.20 35.08 15.99
N LEU A 102 -21.73 34.09 15.26
CA LEU A 102 -20.76 34.34 14.19
C LEU A 102 -21.38 35.21 13.10
N PRO A 103 -20.56 36.01 12.39
CA PRO A 103 -21.06 36.88 11.34
C PRO A 103 -21.40 36.12 10.05
N LEU A 104 -21.99 34.93 10.14
CA LEU A 104 -22.27 34.03 9.02
C LEU A 104 -23.78 33.97 8.78
N ASP A 105 -24.18 33.90 7.51
CA ASP A 105 -25.52 33.40 7.17
C ASP A 105 -25.57 31.85 7.27
N GLU A 106 -26.76 31.27 7.12
CA GLU A 106 -26.95 29.82 7.25
C GLU A 106 -26.14 29.03 6.20
N GLU A 107 -26.07 29.51 4.95
CA GLU A 107 -25.33 28.84 3.88
C GLU A 107 -23.81 28.86 4.12
N ALA A 108 -23.29 29.97 4.65
CA ALA A 108 -21.90 30.11 5.05
C ALA A 108 -21.59 29.25 6.28
N ARG A 109 -22.55 29.10 7.20
CA ARG A 109 -22.41 28.21 8.37
C ARG A 109 -22.32 26.75 7.96
N GLU A 110 -23.19 26.30 7.04
CA GLU A 110 -23.11 24.97 6.45
C GLU A 110 -21.78 24.75 5.70
N LEU A 111 -21.34 25.75 4.92
CA LEU A 111 -20.05 25.68 4.23
C LEU A 111 -18.89 25.58 5.22
N LEU A 112 -18.90 26.33 6.32
CA LEU A 112 -17.87 26.28 7.36
C LEU A 112 -17.76 24.88 7.97
N ILE A 113 -18.90 24.24 8.26
CA ILE A 113 -18.96 22.85 8.76
C ILE A 113 -18.42 21.88 7.72
N ALA A 114 -18.84 22.01 6.46
CA ALA A 114 -18.36 21.16 5.37
C ALA A 114 -16.84 21.31 5.15
N MET A 115 -16.31 22.53 5.27
CA MET A 115 -14.87 22.80 5.18
C MET A 115 -14.08 22.20 6.36
N ALA A 116 -14.73 22.02 7.52
CA ALA A 116 -14.09 21.46 8.70
C ALA A 116 -13.79 19.96 8.58
N ASP A 117 -14.56 19.21 7.77
CA ASP A 117 -14.35 17.79 7.46
C ASP A 117 -13.99 16.90 8.67
N GLY A 118 -14.69 17.12 9.79
CA GLY A 118 -14.50 16.38 11.04
C GLY A 118 -13.36 16.85 11.95
N ASP A 119 -12.60 17.90 11.59
CA ASP A 119 -11.52 18.51 12.39
C ASP A 119 -12.02 19.75 13.16
N GLY A 120 -12.21 19.58 14.48
CA GLY A 120 -12.67 20.65 15.38
C GLY A 120 -11.65 21.79 15.57
N ARG A 121 -10.35 21.50 15.52
CA ARG A 121 -9.32 22.55 15.63
C ARG A 121 -9.34 23.43 14.39
N TYR A 122 -9.48 22.82 13.22
CA TYR A 122 -9.57 23.56 11.96
C TYR A 122 -10.85 24.42 11.91
N LEU A 123 -11.99 23.88 12.36
CA LEU A 123 -13.21 24.67 12.54
C LEU A 123 -12.96 25.92 13.41
N LEU A 124 -12.37 25.75 14.59
CA LEU A 124 -12.09 26.88 15.50
C LEU A 124 -11.15 27.91 14.89
N ASN A 125 -10.14 27.47 14.13
CA ASN A 125 -9.25 28.39 13.40
C ASN A 125 -10.00 29.19 12.32
N MET A 126 -10.93 28.55 11.60
CA MET A 126 -11.76 29.27 10.63
C MET A 126 -12.70 30.26 11.33
N ILE A 127 -13.27 29.87 12.47
CA ILE A 127 -14.07 30.74 13.33
C ILE A 127 -13.27 31.98 13.74
N GLU A 128 -12.01 31.81 14.16
CA GLU A 128 -11.11 32.90 14.54
C GLU A 128 -10.83 33.86 13.37
N GLN A 129 -10.79 33.36 12.13
CA GLN A 129 -10.61 34.18 10.93
C GLN A 129 -11.87 34.98 10.58
N VAL A 130 -13.05 34.40 10.75
CA VAL A 130 -14.31 35.03 10.33
C VAL A 130 -14.94 35.92 11.38
N GLN A 131 -14.66 35.73 12.67
CA GLN A 131 -15.29 36.49 13.76
C GLN A 131 -15.13 38.01 13.63
N GLY A 132 -14.04 38.48 13.00
CA GLY A 132 -13.73 39.89 12.80
C GLY A 132 -14.27 40.49 11.50
N LEU A 133 -14.93 39.70 10.67
CA LEU A 133 -15.47 40.16 9.39
C LEU A 133 -16.79 40.94 9.58
N PRO A 134 -17.07 41.94 8.72
CA PRO A 134 -18.33 42.66 8.75
C PRO A 134 -19.51 41.72 8.47
N ARG A 135 -20.58 41.85 9.26
CA ARG A 135 -21.82 41.06 9.11
C ARG A 135 -22.65 41.54 7.90
N PRO A 136 -23.34 40.62 7.18
CA PRO A 136 -23.17 39.17 7.16
C PRO A 136 -22.11 38.73 6.14
N VAL A 137 -21.37 37.65 6.45
CA VAL A 137 -20.45 36.98 5.54
C VAL A 137 -21.22 35.90 4.79
N GLU A 138 -21.39 36.11 3.49
CA GLU A 138 -22.01 35.17 2.58
C GLU A 138 -21.04 34.05 2.18
N ARG A 139 -21.58 32.94 1.68
CA ARG A 139 -20.84 31.76 1.23
C ARG A 139 -19.62 32.07 0.33
N ALA A 140 -19.77 33.00 -0.61
CA ALA A 140 -18.69 33.39 -1.53
C ALA A 140 -17.56 34.15 -0.82
N ALA A 141 -17.91 35.04 0.12
CA ALA A 141 -16.96 35.77 0.93
C ALA A 141 -16.22 34.84 1.90
N LEU A 142 -16.91 33.84 2.47
CA LEU A 142 -16.28 32.80 3.29
C LEU A 142 -15.25 32.00 2.50
N ALA A 143 -15.60 31.56 1.28
CA ALA A 143 -14.70 30.80 0.42
C ALA A 143 -13.44 31.60 -0.01
N ALA A 144 -13.54 32.93 -0.06
CA ALA A 144 -12.41 33.82 -0.34
C ALA A 144 -11.58 34.13 0.91
N ALA A 145 -12.21 34.24 2.08
CA ALA A 145 -11.55 34.54 3.34
C ALA A 145 -10.79 33.34 3.93
N VAL A 146 -11.32 32.13 3.74
CA VAL A 146 -10.73 30.90 4.26
C VAL A 146 -9.94 30.21 3.15
N HIS A 147 -8.61 30.24 3.26
CA HIS A 147 -7.74 29.48 2.37
C HIS A 147 -8.15 28.00 2.38
N LYS A 148 -8.65 27.49 1.24
CA LYS A 148 -8.97 26.07 1.06
C LYS A 148 -7.74 25.23 1.41
N ARG A 149 -7.84 24.45 2.48
CA ARG A 149 -6.97 23.29 2.69
C ARG A 149 -7.22 22.32 1.53
N ALA A 150 -6.16 21.72 1.00
CA ALA A 150 -6.31 20.45 0.28
C ALA A 150 -7.03 19.46 1.22
N PRO A 151 -7.91 18.57 0.72
CA PRO A 151 -8.56 17.55 1.53
C PRO A 151 -7.53 16.92 2.47
N LEU A 152 -7.90 16.70 3.74
CA LEU A 152 -7.06 16.03 4.74
C LEU A 152 -6.64 14.66 4.18
N TYR A 153 -5.55 14.65 3.42
CA TYR A 153 -4.79 13.46 3.17
C TYR A 153 -4.09 13.16 4.46
N ASP A 154 -4.57 12.11 5.09
CA ASP A 154 -3.83 11.50 6.15
C ASP A 154 -2.56 10.94 5.49
N LYS A 155 -1.46 11.71 5.60
CA LYS A 155 -0.11 11.23 5.26
C LYS A 155 0.33 10.12 6.22
N SER A 156 -0.56 9.66 7.09
CA SER A 156 -0.43 8.42 7.82
C SER A 156 -0.24 7.24 6.88
N GLN A 157 0.55 6.29 7.35
CA GLN A 157 0.75 5.04 6.62
C GLN A 157 -0.60 4.32 6.40
N GLU A 158 -1.58 4.51 7.30
CA GLU A 158 -2.90 3.86 7.21
C GLU A 158 -3.78 4.43 6.08
N GLY A 159 -3.90 5.76 5.96
CA GLY A 159 -4.63 6.40 4.86
C GLY A 159 -4.02 6.06 3.49
N HIS A 160 -2.70 6.13 3.41
CA HIS A 160 -1.91 5.70 2.26
C HIS A 160 -2.18 4.24 1.87
N TYR A 161 -2.05 3.28 2.81
CA TYR A 161 -2.27 1.86 2.53
C TYR A 161 -3.72 1.54 2.19
N ASN A 162 -4.69 2.20 2.80
CA ASN A 162 -6.11 1.97 2.53
C ASN A 162 -6.51 2.43 1.13
N LEU A 163 -6.04 3.60 0.69
CA LEU A 163 -6.37 4.12 -0.64
C LEU A 163 -5.71 3.32 -1.75
N ILE A 164 -4.43 2.95 -1.62
CA ILE A 164 -3.78 2.09 -2.62
C ILE A 164 -4.41 0.70 -2.65
N SER A 165 -4.81 0.16 -1.49
CA SER A 165 -5.53 -1.10 -1.37
C SER A 165 -6.88 -1.05 -2.07
N ALA A 166 -7.61 0.08 -1.95
CA ALA A 166 -8.88 0.31 -2.63
C ALA A 166 -8.70 0.43 -4.15
N LEU A 167 -7.72 1.20 -4.61
CA LEU A 167 -7.35 1.29 -6.03
C LEU A 167 -7.03 -0.09 -6.62
N HIS A 168 -6.18 -0.86 -5.93
CA HIS A 168 -5.78 -2.21 -6.35
C HIS A 168 -6.99 -3.15 -6.43
N LYS A 169 -7.89 -3.11 -5.44
CA LYS A 169 -9.12 -3.93 -5.43
C LYS A 169 -10.13 -3.51 -6.49
N ALA A 170 -10.31 -2.21 -6.74
CA ALA A 170 -11.19 -1.71 -7.79
C ALA A 170 -10.72 -2.17 -9.18
N MET A 171 -9.42 -2.03 -9.48
CA MET A 171 -8.85 -2.57 -10.71
C MET A 171 -9.02 -4.08 -10.81
N ARG A 172 -8.78 -4.84 -9.72
CA ARG A 172 -8.97 -6.30 -9.67
C ARG A 172 -10.43 -6.70 -9.90
N GLY A 173 -11.36 -5.95 -9.33
CA GLY A 173 -12.81 -6.08 -9.51
C GLY A 173 -13.30 -5.63 -10.88
N SER A 174 -12.41 -5.14 -11.75
CA SER A 174 -12.71 -4.62 -13.08
C SER A 174 -13.71 -3.45 -13.07
N ASP A 175 -13.58 -2.58 -12.07
CA ASP A 175 -14.36 -1.35 -11.92
C ASP A 175 -13.46 -0.13 -12.25
N PRO A 176 -13.47 0.34 -13.51
CA PRO A 176 -12.62 1.46 -13.93
C PRO A 176 -13.04 2.79 -13.30
N ASP A 177 -14.34 2.98 -13.02
CA ASP A 177 -14.87 4.21 -12.44
C ASP A 177 -14.42 4.38 -10.98
N ALA A 178 -14.58 3.32 -10.17
CA ALA A 178 -14.07 3.31 -8.81
C ALA A 178 -12.55 3.41 -8.76
N ALA A 179 -11.84 2.75 -9.70
CA ALA A 179 -10.38 2.84 -9.77
C ALA A 179 -9.91 4.28 -10.07
N LEU A 180 -10.54 4.97 -11.01
CA LEU A 180 -10.26 6.39 -11.27
C LEU A 180 -10.57 7.29 -10.07
N TYR A 181 -11.66 7.02 -9.34
CA TYR A 181 -11.98 7.73 -8.11
C TYR A 181 -10.88 7.57 -7.05
N TRP A 182 -10.42 6.34 -6.79
CA TRP A 182 -9.36 6.09 -5.82
C TRP A 182 -8.01 6.67 -6.24
N LEU A 183 -7.66 6.58 -7.53
CA LEU A 183 -6.48 7.25 -8.09
C LEU A 183 -6.55 8.77 -7.83
N SER A 184 -7.68 9.38 -8.16
CA SER A 184 -7.89 10.83 -7.99
C SER A 184 -7.79 11.25 -6.51
N ARG A 185 -8.36 10.45 -5.60
CA ARG A 185 -8.24 10.65 -4.15
C ARG A 185 -6.79 10.61 -3.66
N MET A 186 -5.98 9.73 -4.22
CA MET A 186 -4.55 9.64 -3.90
C MET A 186 -3.77 10.84 -4.46
N LEU A 187 -4.02 11.23 -5.72
CA LEU A 187 -3.34 12.37 -6.36
C LEU A 187 -3.68 13.71 -5.68
N ILE A 188 -4.97 14.00 -5.47
CA ILE A 188 -5.44 15.18 -4.70
C ILE A 188 -4.88 15.15 -3.28
N GLY A 189 -4.67 13.95 -2.75
CA GLY A 189 -4.05 13.69 -1.49
C GLY A 189 -2.56 14.09 -1.36
N GLY A 190 -1.89 14.27 -2.49
CA GLY A 190 -0.44 14.45 -2.52
C GLY A 190 0.33 13.16 -2.25
N GLU A 191 -0.25 12.02 -2.62
CA GLU A 191 0.50 10.76 -2.75
C GLU A 191 1.64 10.90 -3.75
N ASP A 192 2.76 10.21 -3.53
CA ASP A 192 3.83 10.15 -4.53
C ASP A 192 3.33 9.43 -5.80
N PRO A 193 3.22 10.08 -6.96
CA PRO A 193 2.70 9.40 -8.14
C PRO A 193 3.64 8.31 -8.66
N LEU A 194 4.94 8.34 -8.32
CA LEU A 194 5.85 7.22 -8.60
C LEU A 194 5.53 6.02 -7.71
N PHE A 195 5.00 6.21 -6.50
CA PHE A 195 4.46 5.12 -5.69
C PHE A 195 3.25 4.48 -6.37
N ILE A 196 2.33 5.29 -6.89
CA ILE A 196 1.18 4.81 -7.67
C ILE A 196 1.66 4.02 -8.90
N ALA A 197 2.61 4.56 -9.68
CA ALA A 197 3.17 3.91 -10.87
C ALA A 197 3.79 2.54 -10.56
N ARG A 198 4.55 2.43 -9.45
CA ARG A 198 5.09 1.14 -8.96
C ARG A 198 3.99 0.11 -8.70
N ARG A 199 2.89 0.54 -8.07
CA ARG A 199 1.77 -0.34 -7.69
C ARG A 199 0.94 -0.78 -8.89
N ILE A 200 0.70 0.12 -9.84
CA ILE A 200 0.06 -0.17 -11.14
C ILE A 200 0.91 -1.17 -11.94
N THR A 201 2.24 -0.98 -11.98
CA THR A 201 3.15 -1.91 -12.68
C THR A 201 3.17 -3.30 -12.03
N ARG A 202 3.12 -3.35 -10.69
CA ARG A 202 2.96 -4.62 -9.97
C ARG A 202 1.62 -5.29 -10.31
N PHE A 203 0.52 -4.54 -10.31
CA PHE A 203 -0.80 -5.04 -10.67
C PHE A 203 -0.81 -5.71 -12.04
N ALA A 204 -0.18 -5.09 -13.05
CA ALA A 204 -0.08 -5.64 -14.40
C ALA A 204 0.53 -7.05 -14.43
N ASN A 205 1.52 -7.34 -13.57
CA ASN A 205 2.15 -8.67 -13.50
C ASN A 205 1.41 -9.65 -12.56
N GLU A 206 0.83 -9.14 -11.47
CA GLU A 206 0.20 -9.96 -10.42
C GLU A 206 -1.21 -10.41 -10.79
N ASP A 207 -2.01 -9.49 -11.34
CA ASP A 207 -3.46 -9.63 -11.50
C ASP A 207 -3.94 -9.75 -12.95
N ILE A 208 -3.07 -9.47 -13.92
CA ILE A 208 -3.34 -9.64 -15.35
C ILE A 208 -2.39 -10.68 -15.94
N GLY A 209 -1.08 -10.50 -15.75
CA GLY A 209 -0.07 -11.47 -16.16
C GLY A 209 -0.14 -11.79 -17.65
N LEU A 210 -0.19 -13.07 -18.00
CA LEU A 210 -0.25 -13.50 -19.40
C LEU A 210 -1.66 -13.49 -20.00
N ALA A 211 -2.68 -13.10 -19.24
CA ALA A 211 -4.01 -12.87 -19.82
C ALA A 211 -3.98 -11.71 -20.83
N ASP A 212 -3.14 -10.71 -20.56
CA ASP A 212 -2.78 -9.67 -21.51
C ASP A 212 -1.29 -9.31 -21.34
N PRO A 213 -0.39 -9.86 -22.18
CA PRO A 213 1.04 -9.61 -22.09
C PRO A 213 1.46 -8.14 -22.28
N HIS A 214 0.59 -7.29 -22.83
CA HIS A 214 0.89 -5.86 -23.03
C HIS A 214 0.62 -5.01 -21.79
N ALA A 215 -0.08 -5.54 -20.78
CA ALA A 215 -0.46 -4.79 -19.58
C ALA A 215 0.75 -4.16 -18.86
N VAL A 216 1.85 -4.89 -18.73
CA VAL A 216 3.07 -4.36 -18.09
C VAL A 216 3.69 -3.23 -18.92
N GLN A 217 3.64 -3.31 -20.25
CA GLN A 217 4.15 -2.26 -21.13
C GLN A 217 3.30 -1.00 -21.03
N GLN A 218 1.98 -1.12 -20.92
CA GLN A 218 1.08 0.02 -20.71
C GLN A 218 1.37 0.73 -19.38
N ALA A 219 1.57 -0.04 -18.30
CA ALA A 219 1.91 0.52 -17.00
C ALA A 219 3.29 1.22 -17.00
N LEU A 220 4.30 0.61 -17.62
CA LEU A 220 5.63 1.21 -17.75
C LEU A 220 5.62 2.44 -18.66
N ALA A 221 4.88 2.42 -19.77
CA ALA A 221 4.74 3.59 -20.64
C ALA A 221 4.10 4.77 -19.91
N ALA A 222 3.07 4.52 -19.09
CA ALA A 222 2.46 5.56 -18.27
C ALA A 222 3.43 6.11 -17.21
N TRP A 223 4.23 5.24 -16.58
CA TRP A 223 5.31 5.67 -15.68
C TRP A 223 6.31 6.56 -16.41
N ASP A 224 6.84 6.10 -17.54
CA ASP A 224 7.78 6.83 -18.40
C ASP A 224 7.25 8.22 -18.80
N VAL A 225 5.97 8.31 -19.16
CA VAL A 225 5.31 9.59 -19.48
C VAL A 225 5.24 10.48 -18.25
N TYR A 226 4.87 9.94 -17.09
CA TYR A 226 4.84 10.71 -15.85
C TYR A 226 6.23 11.25 -15.47
N GLU A 227 7.29 10.45 -15.57
CA GLU A 227 8.66 10.90 -15.28
C GLU A 227 9.14 12.01 -16.23
N ARG A 228 8.67 12.02 -17.48
CA ARG A 228 9.04 13.04 -18.48
C ARG A 228 8.22 14.31 -18.37
N LEU A 229 6.94 14.22 -18.06
CA LEU A 229 6.02 15.36 -18.04
C LEU A 229 5.84 15.97 -16.64
N GLY A 230 5.91 15.17 -15.58
CA GLY A 230 5.62 15.60 -14.21
C GLY A 230 4.14 15.91 -13.97
N SER A 231 3.81 16.45 -12.80
CA SER A 231 2.45 16.92 -12.50
C SER A 231 2.20 18.33 -13.04
N PRO A 232 0.97 18.61 -13.52
CA PRO A 232 -0.19 17.70 -13.60
C PRO A 232 -0.25 16.83 -14.88
N GLU A 233 0.52 17.12 -15.92
CA GLU A 233 0.35 16.54 -17.26
C GLU A 233 0.51 15.01 -17.30
N GLY A 234 1.44 14.48 -16.50
CA GLY A 234 1.72 13.05 -16.38
C GLY A 234 0.62 12.24 -15.69
N GLU A 235 -0.22 12.88 -14.87
CA GLU A 235 -1.28 12.19 -14.11
C GLU A 235 -2.30 11.54 -15.03
N LEU A 236 -2.55 12.14 -16.20
CA LEU A 236 -3.45 11.59 -17.21
C LEU A 236 -2.93 10.25 -17.78
N ALA A 237 -1.61 10.09 -17.89
CA ALA A 237 -1.02 8.83 -18.34
C ALA A 237 -1.23 7.72 -17.31
N LEU A 238 -1.11 8.03 -16.02
CA LEU A 238 -1.43 7.10 -14.94
C LEU A 238 -2.92 6.71 -14.95
N ALA A 239 -3.82 7.69 -15.17
CA ALA A 239 -5.25 7.44 -15.31
C ALA A 239 -5.56 6.51 -16.50
N GLN A 240 -4.92 6.74 -17.65
CA GLN A 240 -5.05 5.88 -18.83
C GLN A 240 -4.62 4.44 -18.53
N ALA A 241 -3.48 4.25 -17.85
CA ALA A 241 -3.03 2.92 -17.44
C ALA A 241 -4.00 2.25 -16.45
N VAL A 242 -4.54 2.99 -15.47
CA VAL A 242 -5.53 2.44 -14.53
C VAL A 242 -6.77 1.93 -15.26
N VAL A 243 -7.31 2.69 -16.22
CA VAL A 243 -8.47 2.25 -17.01
C VAL A 243 -8.15 1.02 -17.85
N TYR A 244 -6.97 1.01 -18.50
CA TYR A 244 -6.52 -0.15 -19.26
C TYR A 244 -6.46 -1.40 -18.39
N LEU A 245 -5.81 -1.33 -17.23
CA LEU A 245 -5.64 -2.48 -16.34
C LEU A 245 -6.96 -2.90 -15.67
N ALA A 246 -7.83 -1.96 -15.32
CA ALA A 246 -9.16 -2.26 -14.79
C ALA A 246 -10.01 -3.02 -15.81
N THR A 247 -9.90 -2.70 -17.11
CA THR A 247 -10.68 -3.35 -18.17
C THR A 247 -10.02 -4.60 -18.78
N ALA A 248 -8.72 -4.82 -18.54
CA ALA A 248 -7.97 -5.98 -19.03
C ALA A 248 -8.48 -7.32 -18.45
N PRO A 249 -8.32 -8.43 -19.18
CA PRO A 249 -8.63 -9.77 -18.66
C PRO A 249 -7.74 -10.10 -17.46
N LYS A 250 -8.32 -10.64 -16.38
CA LYS A 250 -7.61 -10.90 -15.12
C LYS A 250 -7.10 -12.34 -15.04
N SER A 251 -5.83 -12.53 -14.72
CA SER A 251 -5.28 -13.84 -14.39
C SER A 251 -4.16 -13.71 -13.35
N ILE A 252 -4.25 -14.55 -12.32
CA ILE A 252 -3.17 -14.79 -11.35
C ILE A 252 -2.38 -16.07 -11.67
N GLY A 253 -2.53 -16.62 -12.89
CA GLY A 253 -1.95 -17.92 -13.28
C GLY A 253 -0.43 -17.95 -13.07
N VAL A 254 0.27 -16.93 -13.56
CA VAL A 254 1.73 -16.80 -13.39
C VAL A 254 2.10 -16.60 -11.92
N TYR A 255 1.41 -15.72 -11.20
CA TYR A 255 1.66 -15.45 -9.78
C TYR A 255 1.51 -16.71 -8.92
N SER A 256 0.41 -17.45 -9.12
CA SER A 256 0.13 -18.70 -8.43
C SER A 256 1.16 -19.78 -8.77
N ALA A 257 1.50 -19.92 -10.06
CA ALA A 257 2.50 -20.88 -10.52
C ALA A 257 3.89 -20.62 -9.93
N PHE A 258 4.32 -19.35 -9.92
CA PHE A 258 5.61 -18.96 -9.35
C PHE A 258 5.67 -19.27 -7.85
N ASN A 259 4.61 -18.97 -7.09
CA ASN A 259 4.55 -19.29 -5.66
C ASN A 259 4.60 -20.79 -5.38
N LYS A 260 3.92 -21.61 -6.20
CA LYS A 260 3.99 -23.09 -6.09
C LYS A 260 5.40 -23.59 -6.39
N ALA A 261 6.01 -23.15 -7.49
CA ALA A 261 7.37 -23.52 -7.86
C ALA A 261 8.39 -23.11 -6.80
N TRP A 262 8.25 -21.90 -6.24
CA TRP A 262 9.09 -21.39 -5.17
C TRP A 262 9.02 -22.26 -3.90
N LYS A 263 7.81 -22.70 -3.54
CA LYS A 263 7.61 -23.63 -2.43
C LYS A 263 8.25 -24.99 -2.69
N ALA A 264 8.05 -25.56 -3.89
CA ALA A 264 8.64 -26.84 -4.28
C ALA A 264 10.17 -26.79 -4.22
N ALA A 265 10.78 -25.75 -4.81
CA ALA A 265 12.23 -25.55 -4.80
C ALA A 265 12.81 -25.43 -3.38
N ARG A 266 12.08 -24.83 -2.44
CA ARG A 266 12.50 -24.80 -1.03
C ARG A 266 12.51 -26.18 -0.38
N SER A 267 11.57 -27.05 -0.73
CA SER A 267 11.52 -28.42 -0.19
C SER A 267 12.48 -29.39 -0.88
N THR A 268 12.85 -29.13 -2.14
CA THR A 268 13.67 -30.05 -2.96
C THR A 268 15.05 -29.49 -3.32
N GLY A 269 15.50 -28.41 -2.65
CA GLY A 269 16.69 -27.65 -3.03
C GLY A 269 18.03 -28.40 -3.00
N SER A 270 18.08 -29.61 -2.44
CA SER A 270 19.26 -30.49 -2.48
C SER A 270 19.34 -31.36 -3.74
N LEU A 271 18.27 -31.45 -4.54
CA LEU A 271 18.26 -32.25 -5.76
C LEU A 271 19.02 -31.52 -6.87
N MET A 272 19.87 -32.27 -7.57
CA MET A 272 20.61 -31.77 -8.72
C MET A 272 19.72 -31.74 -9.98
N PRO A 273 19.92 -30.79 -10.91
CA PRO A 273 19.32 -30.88 -12.23
C PRO A 273 19.67 -32.22 -12.91
N PRO A 274 18.79 -32.76 -13.78
CA PRO A 274 19.05 -34.04 -14.41
C PRO A 274 20.28 -33.96 -15.32
N ALA A 275 21.05 -35.06 -15.40
CA ALA A 275 22.39 -35.04 -16.02
C ALA A 275 22.39 -34.55 -17.48
N HIS A 276 21.33 -34.84 -18.24
CA HIS A 276 21.20 -34.47 -19.65
C HIS A 276 21.10 -32.95 -19.89
N ILE A 277 20.86 -32.11 -18.88
CA ILE A 277 20.87 -30.64 -19.03
C ILE A 277 22.03 -29.96 -18.30
N LEU A 278 22.92 -30.73 -17.70
CA LEU A 278 24.14 -30.19 -17.09
C LEU A 278 25.15 -29.82 -18.17
N ASN A 279 25.86 -28.72 -17.94
CA ASN A 279 26.98 -28.34 -18.79
C ASN A 279 28.17 -29.30 -18.59
N ALA A 280 28.84 -29.68 -19.68
CA ALA A 280 29.95 -30.63 -19.67
C ALA A 280 31.21 -30.08 -20.38
N PRO A 281 31.81 -28.98 -19.89
CA PRO A 281 32.95 -28.35 -20.55
C PRO A 281 34.26 -29.14 -20.39
N THR A 282 34.39 -29.95 -19.33
CA THR A 282 35.61 -30.73 -19.07
C THR A 282 35.45 -32.19 -19.49
N ARG A 283 36.57 -32.88 -19.72
CA ARG A 283 36.58 -34.32 -20.02
C ARG A 283 35.95 -35.14 -18.88
N LEU A 284 36.32 -34.84 -17.63
CA LEU A 284 35.76 -35.50 -16.44
C LEU A 284 34.23 -35.38 -16.37
N MET A 285 33.66 -34.21 -16.66
CA MET A 285 32.20 -34.01 -16.65
C MET A 285 31.49 -34.84 -17.73
N LYS A 286 32.09 -34.96 -18.93
CA LYS A 286 31.57 -35.83 -19.99
C LYS A 286 31.64 -37.31 -19.59
N ASP A 287 32.74 -37.71 -18.95
CA ASP A 287 32.92 -39.08 -18.44
C ASP A 287 31.90 -39.41 -17.33
N LEU A 288 31.51 -38.41 -16.53
CA LEU A 288 30.42 -38.50 -15.53
C LEU A 288 29.02 -38.46 -16.16
N GLY A 289 28.90 -38.40 -17.49
CA GLY A 289 27.63 -38.44 -18.22
C GLY A 289 26.89 -37.10 -18.31
N TYR A 290 27.52 -35.98 -17.97
CA TYR A 290 26.87 -34.66 -18.08
C TYR A 290 26.60 -34.32 -19.54
N GLY A 291 25.40 -33.80 -19.82
CA GLY A 291 24.92 -33.49 -21.17
C GLY A 291 24.65 -34.72 -22.04
N LYS A 292 24.87 -35.95 -21.55
CA LYS A 292 24.59 -37.17 -22.31
C LYS A 292 23.07 -37.32 -22.49
N GLY A 293 22.64 -37.54 -23.73
CA GLY A 293 21.22 -37.68 -24.06
C GLY A 293 20.46 -36.36 -24.14
N TYR A 294 21.14 -35.20 -24.11
CA TYR A 294 20.53 -33.92 -24.41
C TYR A 294 19.99 -33.91 -25.84
N GLN A 295 18.72 -33.56 -26.00
CA GLN A 295 18.10 -33.33 -27.30
C GLN A 295 17.95 -31.82 -27.49
N TYR A 296 18.53 -31.29 -28.56
CA TYR A 296 18.37 -29.88 -28.90
C TYR A 296 17.01 -29.69 -29.58
N ASP A 297 16.03 -29.18 -28.84
CA ASP A 297 14.63 -29.05 -29.28
C ASP A 297 14.48 -28.47 -30.70
N PRO A 298 15.19 -27.38 -31.11
CA PRO A 298 15.09 -26.83 -32.47
C PRO A 298 15.49 -27.78 -33.60
N ASP A 299 16.32 -28.79 -33.35
CA ASP A 299 16.75 -29.78 -34.37
C ASP A 299 15.76 -30.95 -34.50
N THR A 300 14.79 -31.07 -33.60
CA THR A 300 13.77 -32.11 -33.67
C THR A 300 12.70 -31.74 -34.70
N GLU A 301 12.06 -32.74 -35.33
CA GLU A 301 11.05 -32.53 -36.38
C GLU A 301 9.93 -31.56 -35.98
N LYS A 302 9.51 -31.63 -34.71
CA LYS A 302 8.41 -30.81 -34.16
C LYS A 302 8.90 -29.62 -33.33
N GLY A 303 10.21 -29.38 -33.23
CA GLY A 303 10.78 -28.36 -32.36
C GLY A 303 10.60 -28.64 -30.86
N PHE A 304 10.38 -29.90 -30.47
CA PHE A 304 10.07 -30.33 -29.10
C PHE A 304 10.42 -31.81 -28.87
N SER A 305 11.37 -32.08 -27.99
CA SER A 305 11.87 -33.42 -27.61
C SER A 305 11.01 -34.15 -26.57
N GLY A 306 10.19 -33.42 -25.81
CA GLY A 306 9.45 -33.98 -24.67
C GLY A 306 10.31 -34.31 -23.45
N ALA A 307 11.60 -33.93 -23.43
CA ALA A 307 12.51 -34.17 -22.32
C ALA A 307 11.96 -33.70 -20.96
N ASN A 308 12.32 -34.41 -19.88
CA ASN A 308 11.94 -34.04 -18.53
C ASN A 308 13.03 -33.18 -17.88
N TYR A 309 12.70 -31.92 -17.62
CA TYR A 309 13.64 -30.94 -17.06
C TYR A 309 13.65 -30.87 -15.53
N PHE A 310 12.84 -31.69 -14.84
CA PHE A 310 12.86 -31.78 -13.38
C PHE A 310 14.00 -32.67 -12.87
N PRO A 311 14.48 -32.44 -11.63
CA PRO A 311 15.50 -33.28 -11.00
C PRO A 311 15.14 -34.78 -11.00
N GLU A 312 16.17 -35.62 -11.06
CA GLU A 312 15.98 -37.05 -10.79
C GLU A 312 15.51 -37.25 -9.34
N GLY A 313 14.51 -38.11 -9.14
CA GLY A 313 13.87 -38.32 -7.83
C GLY A 313 12.78 -37.30 -7.49
N MET A 314 12.48 -36.35 -8.38
CA MET A 314 11.31 -35.47 -8.28
C MET A 314 10.28 -35.84 -9.35
N GLU A 315 9.04 -36.07 -8.92
CA GLU A 315 7.91 -36.23 -9.84
C GLU A 315 7.69 -34.93 -10.62
N ARG A 316 7.34 -35.07 -11.91
CA ARG A 316 7.05 -33.91 -12.75
C ARG A 316 5.77 -33.23 -12.25
N GLU A 317 5.87 -31.95 -11.89
CA GLU A 317 4.73 -31.15 -11.45
C GLU A 317 4.28 -30.14 -12.51
N THR A 318 2.98 -29.87 -12.54
CA THR A 318 2.39 -28.80 -13.36
C THR A 318 2.08 -27.59 -12.47
N PHE A 319 3.00 -26.63 -12.42
CA PHE A 319 2.81 -25.42 -11.62
C PHE A 319 1.89 -24.39 -12.30
N TYR A 320 2.09 -24.19 -13.61
CA TYR A 320 1.36 -23.21 -14.40
C TYR A 320 0.16 -23.84 -15.09
N GLN A 321 -1.02 -23.32 -14.76
CA GLN A 321 -2.30 -23.72 -15.32
C GLN A 321 -2.92 -22.45 -15.91
N PRO A 322 -2.78 -22.19 -17.23
CA PRO A 322 -3.33 -21.00 -17.85
C PRO A 322 -4.86 -21.00 -17.74
N ALA A 323 -5.45 -19.84 -17.50
CA ALA A 323 -6.89 -19.69 -17.53
C ALA A 323 -7.40 -19.61 -18.98
N ASP A 324 -8.66 -19.99 -19.21
CA ASP A 324 -9.29 -19.92 -20.53
C ASP A 324 -9.80 -18.50 -20.88
N LEU A 325 -8.95 -17.50 -20.67
CA LEU A 325 -9.26 -16.08 -20.84
C LEU A 325 -8.09 -15.31 -21.45
N GLY A 326 -8.40 -14.25 -22.19
CA GLY A 326 -7.40 -13.42 -22.86
C GLY A 326 -6.42 -14.25 -23.71
N TYR A 327 -5.14 -13.88 -23.64
CA TYR A 327 -4.06 -14.58 -24.34
C TYR A 327 -3.68 -15.92 -23.70
N GLU A 328 -4.03 -16.17 -22.43
CA GLU A 328 -3.77 -17.46 -21.77
C GLU A 328 -4.51 -18.62 -22.46
N ARG A 329 -5.65 -18.39 -23.12
CA ARG A 329 -6.30 -19.39 -23.98
C ARG A 329 -5.38 -19.91 -25.08
N THR A 330 -4.61 -19.02 -25.71
CA THR A 330 -3.63 -19.40 -26.75
C THR A 330 -2.47 -20.18 -26.16
N ILE A 331 -2.03 -19.78 -24.96
CA ILE A 331 -0.97 -20.49 -24.23
C ILE A 331 -1.44 -21.90 -23.84
N GLY A 332 -2.66 -22.04 -23.32
CA GLY A 332 -3.28 -23.32 -22.97
C GLY A 332 -3.26 -24.31 -24.12
N LYS A 333 -3.74 -23.89 -25.31
CA LYS A 333 -3.70 -24.72 -26.53
C LYS A 333 -2.28 -25.20 -26.88
N ARG A 334 -1.27 -24.35 -26.67
CA ARG A 334 0.14 -24.69 -26.94
C ARG A 334 0.68 -25.69 -25.90
N LEU A 335 0.35 -25.50 -24.63
CA LEU A 335 0.74 -26.43 -23.57
C LEU A 335 0.08 -27.80 -23.74
N GLU A 336 -1.21 -27.84 -24.09
CA GLU A 336 -1.94 -29.08 -24.40
C GLU A 336 -1.32 -29.83 -25.58
N TYR A 337 -0.95 -29.11 -26.65
CA TYR A 337 -0.24 -29.69 -27.79
C TYR A 337 1.08 -30.33 -27.36
N TRP A 338 1.90 -29.63 -26.57
CA TRP A 338 3.18 -30.16 -26.09
C TRP A 338 3.02 -31.33 -25.13
N GLU A 339 2.00 -31.32 -24.27
CA GLU A 339 1.75 -32.44 -23.37
C GLU A 339 1.29 -33.69 -24.13
N ARG A 340 0.50 -33.53 -25.21
CA ARG A 340 0.18 -34.62 -26.12
C ARG A 340 1.43 -35.20 -26.78
N LEU A 341 2.32 -34.35 -27.31
CA LEU A 341 3.59 -34.81 -27.88
C LEU A 341 4.46 -35.54 -26.85
N ARG A 342 4.49 -35.06 -25.61
CA ARG A 342 5.22 -35.70 -24.51
C ARG A 342 4.65 -37.07 -24.18
N ALA A 343 3.32 -37.23 -24.19
CA ALA A 343 2.67 -38.52 -24.00
C ALA A 343 2.98 -39.50 -25.15
N GLU A 344 2.87 -39.05 -26.40
CA GLU A 344 3.21 -39.84 -27.59
C GLU A 344 4.66 -40.36 -27.55
N ALA A 345 5.62 -39.53 -27.11
CA ALA A 345 7.02 -39.89 -27.00
C ALA A 345 7.29 -40.89 -25.86
N ARG A 346 6.53 -40.83 -24.76
CA ARG A 346 6.62 -41.79 -23.64
C ARG A 346 6.09 -43.17 -24.03
N ASP A 347 5.01 -43.21 -24.81
CA ASP A 347 4.38 -44.46 -25.23
C ASP A 347 5.15 -45.14 -26.39
N ASN A 348 6.05 -44.42 -27.07
CA ASN A 348 6.78 -44.93 -28.22
C ASN A 348 8.28 -44.55 -28.21
N PRO A 349 9.07 -45.07 -27.24
CA PRO A 349 10.46 -44.64 -27.00
C PRO A 349 11.48 -45.09 -28.08
N GLN A 350 11.06 -45.74 -29.16
CA GLN A 350 11.92 -46.31 -30.21
C GLN A 350 11.87 -45.57 -31.56
N ARG A 351 11.31 -44.37 -31.63
CA ARG A 351 11.34 -43.52 -32.84
C ARG A 351 12.36 -42.40 -32.75
#